data_AF-A0A7S0EY28-F1
#
_entry.id   AF-A0A7S0EY28-F1
#
_cell.length_a   1.000
_cell.length_b   1.000
_cell.length_c   1.000
_cell.angle_alpha   90.00
_cell.angle_beta   90.00
_cell.angle_gamma   90.00
#
_symmetry.space_group_name_H-M   'P 1'
#
loop_
_entity.id
_entity.type
_entity.pdbx_description
1 polymer ?
#
loop_
_entity_poly.entity_id
_entity_poly.type
_entity_poly.pdbx_seq_one_letter_code
_entity_poly.pdbx_strand_id
1 'polypeptide(L)'
;IQPLTSVKAARRVHTAAITAVLAAPMSFFDTTPLGRILNRFSGDVQKIDTQLASSGFSFVNLVAGLLGTLSLLVLNSWWIILTVPVLGVMYMRVAGFYRNSARELQRLDSVSKSPVYAAFSEA
;
A
#
# COMPACT_ATOMS: atom_id res chain seq x y z
N ILE A 1 11.18 2.00 -17.47
CA ILE A 1 11.87 1.36 -16.32
C ILE A 1 10.88 0.88 -15.25
N GLN A 2 9.96 1.71 -14.76
CA GLN A 2 8.88 1.30 -13.84
C GLN A 2 8.07 0.05 -14.21
N PRO A 3 7.61 -0.15 -15.46
CA PRO A 3 6.81 -1.33 -15.77
C PRO A 3 7.62 -2.63 -15.63
N LEU A 4 8.94 -2.57 -15.87
CA LEU A 4 9.80 -3.76 -15.86
C LEU A 4 10.10 -4.25 -14.43
N THR A 5 10.29 -3.34 -13.48
CA THR A 5 10.54 -3.71 -12.07
C THR A 5 9.26 -4.18 -11.39
N SER A 6 8.11 -3.55 -11.67
CA SER A 6 6.80 -4.01 -11.19
C SER A 6 6.48 -5.41 -11.71
N VAL A 7 6.61 -5.66 -13.02
CA VAL A 7 6.33 -6.97 -13.63
C VAL A 7 7.24 -8.08 -13.09
N LYS A 8 8.51 -7.79 -12.79
CA LYS A 8 9.42 -8.77 -12.16
C LYS A 8 9.00 -9.11 -10.73
N ALA A 9 8.59 -8.10 -9.95
CA ALA A 9 8.11 -8.30 -8.59
C ALA A 9 6.78 -9.08 -8.58
N ALA A 10 5.84 -8.68 -9.43
CA ALA A 10 4.57 -9.34 -9.71
C ALA A 10 4.77 -10.83 -9.99
N ARG A 11 5.63 -11.14 -10.97
CA ARG A 11 5.92 -12.52 -11.38
C ARG A 11 6.49 -13.34 -10.22
N ARG A 12 7.37 -12.75 -9.40
CA ARG A 12 7.95 -13.44 -8.24
C ARG A 12 6.90 -13.76 -7.17
N VAL A 13 6.02 -12.80 -6.86
CA VAL A 13 4.93 -13.00 -5.89
C VAL A 13 3.93 -14.03 -6.42
N HIS A 14 3.56 -13.95 -7.69
CA HIS A 14 2.64 -14.88 -8.33
C HIS A 14 3.20 -16.30 -8.39
N THR A 15 4.46 -16.47 -8.80
CA THR A 15 5.10 -17.80 -8.81
C THR A 15 5.21 -18.37 -7.40
N ALA A 16 5.60 -17.57 -6.39
CA ALA A 16 5.66 -18.02 -5.00
C ALA A 16 4.28 -18.45 -4.48
N ALA A 17 3.23 -17.71 -4.80
CA ALA A 17 1.86 -18.05 -4.43
C ALA A 17 1.39 -19.37 -5.09
N ILE A 18 1.67 -19.58 -6.37
CA ILE A 18 1.36 -20.84 -7.06
C ILE A 18 2.09 -22.01 -6.40
N THR A 19 3.40 -21.88 -6.17
CA THR A 19 4.19 -22.94 -5.56
C THR A 19 3.68 -23.29 -4.16
N ALA A 20 3.30 -22.29 -3.36
CA ALA A 20 2.74 -22.52 -2.03
C ALA A 20 1.37 -23.21 -2.06
N VAL A 21 0.50 -22.85 -3.01
CA VAL A 21 -0.82 -23.49 -3.16
C VAL A 21 -0.68 -24.92 -3.65
N LEU A 22 0.21 -25.19 -4.62
CA LEU A 22 0.47 -26.55 -5.11
C LEU A 22 1.08 -27.47 -4.04
N ALA A 23 1.81 -26.90 -3.07
CA ALA A 23 2.37 -27.64 -1.95
C ALA A 23 1.42 -27.76 -0.74
N ALA A 24 0.20 -27.20 -0.81
CA ALA A 24 -0.74 -27.22 0.29
C ALA A 24 -1.40 -28.61 0.45
N PRO A 25 -1.71 -29.06 1.68
CA PRO A 25 -2.41 -30.32 1.92
C PRO A 25 -3.85 -30.29 1.39
N MET A 26 -4.44 -31.45 1.08
CA MET A 26 -5.85 -31.52 0.61
C MET A 26 -6.83 -30.84 1.58
N SER A 27 -6.58 -30.91 2.89
CA SER A 27 -7.40 -30.23 3.90
C SER A 27 -7.50 -28.71 3.70
N PHE A 28 -6.53 -28.08 3.05
CA PHE A 28 -6.60 -26.67 2.67
C PHE A 28 -7.66 -26.44 1.58
N PHE A 29 -7.73 -27.32 0.58
CA PHE A 29 -8.69 -27.22 -0.52
C PHE A 29 -10.12 -27.60 -0.10
N ASP A 30 -10.26 -28.47 0.89
CA ASP A 30 -11.59 -28.83 1.44
C ASP A 30 -12.17 -27.71 2.31
N THR A 31 -11.33 -26.93 2.99
CA THR A 31 -11.75 -25.86 3.91
C THR A 31 -11.82 -24.48 3.26
N THR A 32 -11.08 -24.25 2.17
CA THR A 32 -11.09 -22.97 1.45
C THR A 32 -11.85 -23.06 0.13
N PRO A 33 -12.91 -22.25 -0.07
CA PRO A 33 -13.64 -22.29 -1.33
C PRO A 33 -12.73 -21.82 -2.47
N LEU A 34 -12.78 -22.54 -3.59
CA LEU A 34 -12.02 -22.23 -4.82
C LEU A 34 -12.17 -20.77 -5.27
N GLY A 35 -13.36 -20.17 -5.09
CA GLY A 35 -13.61 -18.76 -5.38
C GLY A 35 -12.75 -17.79 -4.56
N ARG A 36 -12.39 -18.12 -3.31
CA ARG A 36 -11.51 -17.29 -2.47
C ARG A 36 -10.06 -17.35 -2.96
N ILE A 37 -9.61 -18.52 -3.42
CA ILE A 37 -8.28 -18.71 -4.01
C ILE A 37 -8.18 -17.88 -5.30
N LEU A 38 -9.17 -18.01 -6.19
CA LEU A 38 -9.26 -17.23 -7.44
C LEU A 38 -9.29 -15.73 -7.20
N ASN A 39 -10.10 -15.25 -6.24
CA ASN A 39 -10.18 -13.82 -5.93
C ASN A 39 -8.84 -13.26 -5.41
N ARG A 40 -8.07 -14.08 -4.69
CA ARG A 40 -6.74 -13.71 -4.20
C ARG A 40 -5.70 -13.66 -5.34
N PHE A 41 -5.73 -14.62 -6.26
CA PHE A 41 -4.84 -14.63 -7.44
C PHE A 41 -5.17 -13.53 -8.45
N SER A 42 -6.44 -13.20 -8.64
CA SER A 42 -6.86 -12.18 -9.60
C SER A 42 -6.83 -10.78 -8.99
N GLY A 43 -7.55 -10.57 -7.89
CA GLY A 43 -7.76 -9.25 -7.30
C GLY A 43 -6.55 -8.72 -6.53
N ASP A 44 -5.89 -9.55 -5.70
CA ASP A 44 -4.77 -9.07 -4.88
C ASP A 44 -3.49 -8.89 -5.71
N VAL A 45 -3.22 -9.78 -6.67
CA VAL A 45 -2.06 -9.64 -7.57
C VAL A 45 -2.19 -8.37 -8.42
N GLN A 46 -3.38 -8.09 -8.96
CA GLN A 46 -3.61 -6.86 -9.73
C GLN A 46 -3.38 -5.59 -8.89
N LYS A 47 -3.79 -5.58 -7.62
CA LYS A 47 -3.53 -4.46 -6.69
C LYS A 47 -2.05 -4.29 -6.40
N ILE A 48 -1.32 -5.39 -6.22
CA ILE A 48 0.14 -5.38 -6.02
C ILE A 48 0.84 -4.80 -7.26
N ASP A 49 0.41 -5.20 -8.46
CA ASP A 49 1.10 -4.85 -9.70
C ASP A 49 0.93 -3.38 -10.08
N THR A 50 -0.26 -2.84 -9.82
CA THR A 50 -0.64 -1.49 -10.27
C THR A 50 -0.57 -0.47 -9.15
N GLN A 51 -1.27 -0.71 -8.04
CA GLN A 51 -1.46 0.27 -6.99
C GLN A 51 -0.24 0.39 -6.07
N LEU A 52 0.38 -0.74 -5.70
CA LEU A 52 1.56 -0.73 -4.86
C LEU A 52 2.78 -0.14 -5.60
N ALA A 53 2.96 -0.51 -6.86
CA ALA A 53 4.03 0.04 -7.69
C ALA A 53 3.90 1.56 -7.89
N SER A 54 2.69 2.04 -8.21
CA SER A 54 2.42 3.47 -8.41
C SER A 54 2.61 4.27 -7.11
N SER A 55 2.11 3.74 -5.98
CA SER A 55 2.28 4.38 -4.67
C SER A 55 3.76 4.41 -4.24
N GLY A 56 4.49 3.33 -4.48
CA GLY A 56 5.92 3.24 -4.18
C GLY A 56 6.74 4.21 -5.02
N PHE A 57 6.46 4.34 -6.32
CA PHE A 57 7.13 5.33 -7.16
C PHE A 57 6.83 6.75 -6.70
N SER A 58 5.55 7.06 -6.43
CA SER A 58 5.15 8.37 -5.93
C SER A 58 5.86 8.72 -4.61
N PHE A 59 5.96 7.75 -3.70
CA PHE A 59 6.70 7.91 -2.45
C PHE A 59 8.19 8.23 -2.69
N VAL A 60 8.86 7.49 -3.58
CA VAL A 60 10.28 7.75 -3.91
C VAL A 60 10.46 9.15 -4.52
N ASN A 61 9.56 9.60 -5.40
CA ASN A 61 9.64 10.94 -5.98
C ASN A 61 9.42 12.02 -4.94
N LEU A 62 8.45 11.83 -4.03
CA LEU A 62 8.20 12.79 -2.95
C LEU A 62 9.41 12.90 -2.02
N VAL A 63 10.03 11.77 -1.64
CA VAL A 63 11.23 11.76 -0.80
C VAL A 63 12.41 12.41 -1.54
N ALA A 64 12.64 12.05 -2.80
CA ALA A 64 13.71 12.64 -3.61
C ALA A 64 13.52 14.14 -3.82
N GLY A 65 12.29 14.58 -4.09
CA GLY A 65 11.93 15.99 -4.21
C GLY A 65 12.13 16.75 -2.91
N LEU A 66 11.67 16.18 -1.79
CA LEU A 66 11.87 16.77 -0.46
C LEU A 66 13.36 16.93 -0.13
N LEU A 67 14.17 15.89 -0.37
CA LEU A 67 15.62 15.96 -0.17
C LEU A 67 16.25 17.02 -1.08
N GLY A 68 15.86 17.07 -2.36
CA GLY A 68 16.36 18.07 -3.30
C GLY A 68 16.04 19.50 -2.86
N THR A 69 14.79 19.77 -2.45
CA THR A 69 14.38 21.07 -1.92
C THR A 69 15.15 21.43 -0.65
N LEU A 70 15.29 20.49 0.30
CA LEU A 70 16.05 20.71 1.53
C LEU A 70 17.52 21.00 1.23
N SER A 71 18.15 20.29 0.30
CA SER A 71 19.54 20.55 -0.11
C SER A 71 19.71 21.95 -0.68
N LEU A 72 18.79 22.41 -1.55
CA LEU A 72 18.83 23.77 -2.10
C LEU A 72 18.67 24.84 -1.02
N LEU A 73 17.76 24.62 -0.06
CA LEU A 73 17.54 25.53 1.06
C LEU A 73 18.79 25.66 1.94
N VAL A 74 19.45 24.54 2.24
CA VAL A 74 20.69 24.53 3.05
C VAL A 74 21.84 25.24 2.32
N LEU A 75 21.96 25.07 1.00
CA LEU A 75 22.95 25.79 0.20
C LEU A 75 22.73 27.31 0.21
N ASN A 76 21.47 27.75 0.19
CA ASN A 76 21.13 29.17 0.17
C ASN A 76 21.30 29.82 1.55
N SER A 77 20.88 29.13 2.62
CA SER A 77 20.99 29.62 4.00
C SER A 77 21.17 28.48 4.99
N TRP A 78 22.33 28.44 5.64
CA TRP A 78 22.69 27.40 6.61
C TRP A 78 21.81 27.39 7.87
N TRP A 79 21.17 28.52 8.21
CA TRP A 79 20.28 28.67 9.37
C TRP A 79 19.05 27.75 9.33
N ILE A 80 18.62 27.32 8.15
CA ILE A 80 17.43 26.45 7.97
C ILE A 80 17.61 25.08 8.64
N ILE A 81 18.85 24.62 8.83
CA ILE A 81 19.16 23.34 9.49
C ILE A 81 18.59 23.30 10.91
N LEU A 82 18.53 24.43 11.63
CA LEU A 82 17.95 24.50 12.97
C LEU A 82 16.42 24.30 12.97
N THR A 83 15.74 24.72 11.90
CA THR A 83 14.27 24.68 11.80
C THR A 83 13.76 23.30 11.37
N VAL A 84 14.52 22.58 10.53
CA VAL A 84 14.18 21.23 10.03
C VAL A 84 13.81 20.23 11.13
N PRO A 85 14.60 20.04 12.22
CA PRO A 85 14.26 19.07 13.27
C PRO A 85 12.99 19.46 14.03
N VAL A 86 12.76 20.75 14.27
CA VAL A 86 11.54 21.25 14.95
C VAL A 86 10.30 20.92 14.12
N LEU A 87 10.33 21.21 12.81
CA LEU A 87 9.27 20.85 11.88
C LEU A 87 9.09 19.33 11.77
N GLY A 88 10.19 18.57 11.77
CA GLY A 88 10.17 17.11 11.71
C GLY A 88 9.44 16.48 12.92
N VAL A 89 9.71 16.97 14.14
CA VAL A 89 9.01 16.50 15.34
C VAL A 89 7.53 16.85 15.32
N MET A 90 7.18 18.10 14.95
CA MET A 90 5.79 18.53 14.74
C MET A 90 5.08 17.63 13.71
N TYR A 91 5.71 17.39 12.57
CA TYR A 91 5.19 16.53 11.52
C TYR A 91 4.96 15.10 12.02
N MET A 92 5.91 14.49 12.74
CA MET A 92 5.73 13.13 13.27
C MET A 92 4.54 13.02 14.23
N ARG A 93 4.31 14.03 15.07
CA ARG A 93 3.15 14.06 15.99
C ARG A 93 1.83 14.13 15.22
N VAL A 94 1.72 15.08 14.28
CA VAL A 94 0.52 15.27 13.47
C VAL A 94 0.27 14.05 12.56
N ALA A 95 1.32 13.53 11.92
CA ALA A 95 1.24 12.35 11.06
C ALA A 95 0.80 11.11 11.85
N GLY A 96 1.27 10.93 13.08
CA GLY A 96 0.82 9.85 13.96
C GLY A 96 -0.67 9.92 14.25
N PHE A 97 -1.17 11.10 14.64
CA PHE A 97 -2.60 11.32 14.87
C PHE A 97 -3.43 11.10 13.60
N TYR A 98 -3.04 11.74 12.50
CA TYR A 98 -3.71 11.63 11.21
C TYR A 98 -3.78 10.17 10.73
N ARG A 99 -2.68 9.41 10.82
CA ARG A 99 -2.63 8.02 10.36
C ARG A 99 -3.51 7.09 11.18
N ASN A 100 -3.67 7.36 12.48
CA ASN A 100 -4.60 6.62 13.32
C ASN A 100 -6.05 6.90 12.92
N SER A 101 -6.41 8.19 12.82
CA SER A 101 -7.76 8.62 12.42
C SER A 101 -8.12 8.17 11.00
N ALA A 102 -7.21 8.30 10.04
CA ALA A 102 -7.43 7.90 8.65
C ALA A 102 -7.67 6.38 8.50
N ARG A 103 -6.93 5.55 9.26
CA ARG A 103 -7.16 4.10 9.25
C ARG A 103 -8.52 3.73 9.80
N GLU A 104 -8.95 4.40 10.87
CA GLU A 104 -10.26 4.15 11.46
C GLU A 104 -11.40 4.62 10.54
N LEU A 105 -11.24 5.78 9.90
CA LEU A 105 -12.18 6.25 8.87
C LEU A 105 -12.29 5.28 7.70
N GLN A 106 -11.16 4.73 7.22
CA GLN A 106 -11.17 3.76 6.13
C GLN A 106 -11.83 2.42 6.55
N ARG A 107 -11.68 2.02 7.82
CA ARG A 107 -12.38 0.87 8.40
C ARG A 107 -13.89 1.11 8.44
N LEU A 108 -14.32 2.27 8.94
CA LEU A 108 -15.73 2.65 9.00
C LEU A 108 -16.36 2.75 7.61
N ASP A 109 -15.66 3.35 6.65
CA ASP A 109 -16.09 3.40 5.25
C ASP A 109 -16.31 1.98 4.68
N SER A 110 -15.37 1.06 4.92
CA SER A 110 -15.48 -0.33 4.48
C SER A 110 -16.66 -1.08 5.13
N VAL A 111 -16.90 -0.87 6.42
CA VAL A 111 -18.02 -1.50 7.17
C VAL A 111 -19.36 -0.90 6.77
N SER A 112 -19.43 0.41 6.51
CA SER A 112 -20.69 1.08 6.11
C SER A 112 -21.18 0.66 4.73
N LYS A 113 -20.26 0.28 3.83
CA LYS A 113 -20.58 -0.16 2.47
C LYS A 113 -21.06 -1.61 2.40
N SER A 114 -20.64 -2.49 3.33
CA SER A 114 -21.02 -3.91 3.29
C SER A 114 -22.53 -4.19 3.42
N PRO A 115 -23.31 -3.54 4.31
CA PRO A 115 -24.76 -3.80 4.40
C PRO A 115 -25.53 -3.26 3.19
N VAL A 116 -25.06 -2.18 2.56
CA VAL A 116 -25.68 -1.63 1.34
C VAL A 116 -25.55 -2.63 0.19
N TYR A 117 -24.36 -3.19 -0.03
CA TYR A 117 -24.17 -4.22 -1.04
C TYR A 117 -24.93 -5.51 -0.73
N ALA A 118 -25.06 -5.90 0.55
CA ALA A 118 -25.87 -7.05 0.94
C ALA A 118 -27.36 -6.83 0.66
N ALA A 119 -27.90 -5.65 0.99
CA ALA A 119 -29.30 -5.30 0.75
C ALA A 119 -29.66 -5.24 -0.75
N PHE A 120 -28.74 -4.81 -1.62
CA PHE A 120 -28.93 -4.85 -3.08
C PHE A 120 -28.73 -6.25 -3.70
N SER A 121 -28.09 -7.18 -2.99
CA SER A 121 -27.93 -8.57 -3.46
C SER A 121 -29.08 -9.48 -3.03
N GLU A 122 -29.86 -9.07 -2.02
CA GLU A 122 -30.96 -9.84 -1.43
C GLU A 122 -32.33 -9.43 -2.03
N ALA A 123 -32.39 -8.29 -2.71
CA ALA A 123 -33.54 -7.77 -3.46
C ALA A 123 -33.46 -8.14 -4.94
#